data_AF-A0A2X2KUX3-F1
#
_entry.id   AF-A0A2X2KUX3-F1
#
_cell.length_a   1.000
_cell.length_b   1.000
_cell.length_c   1.000
_cell.angle_alpha   90.00
_cell.angle_beta   90.00
_cell.angle_gamma   90.00
#
_symmetry.space_group_name_H-M   'P 1'
#
loop_
_entity.id
_entity.type
_entity.pdbx_description
1 polymer ?
#
loop_
_entity_poly.entity_id
_entity_poly.type
_entity_poly.pdbx_seq_one_letter_code
_entity_poly.pdbx_strand_id
1 'polypeptide(L)'
;MHYAPIAETVLGEPDQIYPFLGSTHLMEPLQRRKVSAAFHGHAHAGKFKALSPSGIPIYNVAVPVLKAHHEDDTSFALVDI
;
A
#
# COMPACT_ATOMS: atom_id res chain seq x y z
N MET A 1 -2.47 -7.38 4.32
CA MET A 1 -3.74 -7.45 3.55
C MET A 1 -3.40 -7.63 2.09
N HIS A 2 -4.37 -7.95 1.21
CA HIS A 2 -4.09 -8.00 -0.24
C HIS A 2 -4.42 -6.67 -0.92
N TYR A 3 -5.56 -6.05 -0.59
CA TYR A 3 -6.09 -4.84 -1.22
C TYR A 3 -5.69 -3.54 -0.50
N ALA A 4 -5.60 -2.44 -1.25
CA ALA A 4 -5.20 -1.13 -0.75
C ALA A 4 -6.29 -0.47 0.12
N PRO A 5 -5.95 0.04 1.31
CA PRO A 5 -6.90 0.78 2.15
C PRO A 5 -6.99 2.27 1.78
N ILE A 6 -6.04 2.78 0.99
CA ILE A 6 -5.95 4.19 0.57
C ILE A 6 -5.58 4.27 -0.92
N ALA A 7 -6.02 5.31 -1.61
CA ALA A 7 -5.80 5.45 -3.06
C ALA A 7 -4.34 5.84 -3.38
N GLU A 8 -3.65 6.48 -2.45
CA GLU A 8 -2.31 7.04 -2.59
C GLU A 8 -1.26 5.96 -2.91
N THR A 9 -1.46 4.73 -2.43
CA THR A 9 -0.58 3.58 -2.73
C THR A 9 -0.96 2.84 -4.02
N VAL A 10 -2.05 3.24 -4.67
CA VAL A 10 -2.52 2.72 -5.97
C VAL A 10 -2.08 3.63 -7.13
N LEU A 11 -1.74 4.89 -6.85
CA LEU A 11 -1.31 5.87 -7.86
C LEU A 11 -0.18 5.31 -8.74
N GLY A 12 -0.42 5.28 -10.05
CA GLY A 12 0.47 4.70 -11.06
C GLY A 12 -0.20 3.56 -11.84
N GLU A 13 -1.22 2.94 -11.25
CA GLU A 13 -2.13 2.03 -11.95
C GLU A 13 -3.08 2.78 -12.89
N PRO A 14 -3.67 2.11 -13.91
CA PRO A 14 -4.76 2.68 -14.69
C PRO A 14 -5.98 2.98 -13.82
N ASP A 15 -6.53 4.20 -13.88
CA ASP A 15 -7.67 4.62 -13.07
C ASP A 15 -8.90 3.72 -13.24
N GLN A 16 -9.07 3.12 -14.42
CA GLN A 16 -10.14 2.18 -14.73
C GLN A 16 -10.13 0.94 -13.83
N ILE A 17 -8.97 0.57 -13.27
CA ILE A 17 -8.85 -0.62 -12.43
C ILE A 17 -8.86 -0.32 -10.93
N TYR A 18 -8.88 0.95 -10.50
CA TYR A 18 -8.88 1.31 -9.07
C TYR A 18 -9.96 0.60 -8.24
N PRO A 19 -11.21 0.42 -8.74
CA PRO A 19 -12.24 -0.31 -8.00
C PRO A 19 -11.90 -1.78 -7.69
N PHE A 20 -10.95 -2.37 -8.41
CA PHE A 20 -10.49 -3.75 -8.20
C PHE A 20 -9.25 -3.84 -7.30
N LEU A 21 -8.61 -2.71 -6.99
CA LEU A 21 -7.33 -2.67 -6.28
C LEU A 21 -7.44 -2.41 -4.78
N GLY A 22 -8.58 -1.89 -4.31
CA GLY A 22 -8.69 -1.38 -2.96
C GLY A 22 -10.11 -1.04 -2.52
N SER A 23 -10.23 -0.66 -1.25
CA SER A 23 -11.44 -0.06 -0.70
C SER A 23 -11.09 0.78 0.52
N THR A 24 -11.60 2.01 0.58
CA THR A 24 -11.43 2.90 1.74
C THR A 24 -12.13 2.37 3.00
N HIS A 25 -13.09 1.44 2.88
CA HIS A 25 -13.68 0.77 4.04
C HIS A 25 -12.65 -0.03 4.85
N LEU A 26 -11.54 -0.45 4.22
CA LEU A 26 -10.44 -1.12 4.93
C LEU A 26 -9.68 -0.17 5.86
N MET A 27 -9.84 1.15 5.70
CA MET A 27 -9.17 2.16 6.54
C MET A 27 -9.80 2.26 7.93
N GLU A 28 -11.13 2.14 8.05
CA GLU A 28 -11.86 2.24 9.33
C GLU A 28 -11.25 1.39 10.45
N PRO A 29 -11.06 0.06 10.27
CA PRO A 29 -10.55 -0.77 11.35
C PRO A 29 -9.10 -0.43 11.72
N LEU A 30 -8.27 -0.01 10.76
CA LEU A 30 -6.88 0.38 11.01
C LEU A 30 -6.83 1.64 11.89
N GLN A 31 -7.67 2.63 11.59
CA GLN A 31 -7.75 3.88 12.36
C GLN A 31 -8.28 3.64 13.76
N ARG A 32 -9.41 2.91 13.88
CA ARG A 32 -10.04 2.62 15.17
C ARG A 32 -9.12 1.84 16.11
N ARG A 33 -8.28 0.95 15.56
CA ARG A 33 -7.32 0.15 16.34
C ARG A 33 -5.99 0.84 16.58
N LYS A 34 -5.73 2.00 15.96
CA LYS A 34 -4.48 2.76 16.07
C LYS A 34 -3.26 1.88 15.80
N VAL A 35 -3.30 1.13 14.71
CA VAL A 35 -2.16 0.27 14.32
C VAL A 35 -0.94 1.13 14.00
N SER A 36 0.26 0.63 14.28
CA SER A 36 1.51 1.34 14.01
C SER A 36 1.84 1.40 12.50
N ALA A 37 1.39 0.41 11.72
CA ALA A 37 1.54 0.36 10.26
C ALA A 37 0.53 -0.61 9.64
N ALA A 38 0.33 -0.53 8.32
CA ALA A 38 -0.39 -1.55 7.56
C ALA A 38 0.30 -1.86 6.22
N PHE A 39 0.08 -3.07 5.72
CA PHE A 39 0.71 -3.59 4.51
C PHE A 39 -0.37 -4.17 3.57
N HIS A 40 -0.27 -3.86 2.28
CA HIS A 40 -1.08 -4.46 1.22
C HIS A 40 -0.25 -4.83 0.00
N GLY A 41 -0.81 -5.54 -0.98
CA GLY A 41 -0.18 -5.80 -2.27
C GLY A 41 -1.11 -5.40 -3.42
N HIS A 42 -1.14 -6.24 -4.45
CA HIS A 42 -2.08 -6.20 -5.58
C HIS A 42 -1.94 -5.03 -6.58
N ALA A 43 -1.60 -3.82 -6.12
CA ALA A 43 -1.29 -2.68 -6.99
C ALA A 43 0.19 -2.76 -7.45
N HIS A 44 0.44 -3.46 -8.54
CA HIS A 44 1.77 -3.73 -9.09
C HIS A 44 2.48 -2.50 -9.67
N ALA A 45 1.74 -1.52 -10.17
CA ALA A 45 2.25 -0.23 -10.64
C ALA A 45 2.02 0.91 -9.63
N GLY A 46 1.62 0.57 -8.40
CA GLY A 46 1.35 1.53 -7.32
C GLY A 46 2.61 2.08 -6.66
N LYS A 47 2.42 2.81 -5.56
CA LYS A 47 3.51 3.40 -4.78
C LYS A 47 3.86 2.57 -3.55
N PHE A 48 5.15 2.46 -3.25
CA PHE A 48 5.67 1.70 -2.12
C PHE A 48 5.09 2.14 -0.76
N LYS A 49 4.91 3.43 -0.52
CA LYS A 49 4.47 3.97 0.77
C LYS A 49 3.60 5.22 0.62
N ALA A 50 2.60 5.34 1.48
CA ALA A 50 1.93 6.60 1.77
C ALA A 50 1.48 6.66 3.24
N LEU A 51 1.01 7.82 3.68
CA LEU A 51 0.39 8.01 4.99
C LEU A 51 -1.12 8.08 4.84
N SER A 52 -1.86 7.41 5.73
CA SER A 52 -3.30 7.64 5.85
C SER A 52 -3.58 9.05 6.40
N PRO A 53 -4.83 9.55 6.30
CA PRO A 53 -5.22 10.84 6.90
C PRO A 53 -4.96 10.93 8.41
N SER A 54 -4.93 9.79 9.12
CA SER A 54 -4.63 9.71 10.55
C SER A 54 -3.15 9.44 10.86
N GLY A 55 -2.27 9.53 9.85
CA GLY A 55 -0.82 9.36 10.01
C GLY A 55 -0.33 7.91 10.08
N ILE A 56 -1.17 6.92 9.78
CA ILE A 56 -0.73 5.51 9.76
C ILE A 56 0.07 5.27 8.48
N PRO A 57 1.32 4.78 8.55
CA PRO A 57 2.07 4.40 7.37
C PRO A 57 1.47 3.14 6.74
N ILE A 58 1.15 3.25 5.44
CA ILE A 58 0.62 2.17 4.62
C ILE A 58 1.66 1.82 3.55
N TYR A 59 2.02 0.54 3.48
CA TYR A 59 3.02 0.03 2.55
C TYR A 59 2.40 -0.89 1.50
N ASN A 60 2.76 -0.68 0.24
CA ASN A 60 2.47 -1.60 -0.85
C ASN A 60 3.68 -2.52 -1.06
N VAL A 61 3.51 -3.78 -0.71
CA VAL A 61 4.52 -4.84 -0.78
C VAL A 61 4.32 -5.76 -1.99
N ALA A 62 3.62 -5.30 -3.03
CA ALA A 62 3.59 -6.00 -4.30
C ALA A 62 5.02 -6.16 -4.85
N VAL A 63 5.37 -7.36 -5.31
CA VAL A 63 6.75 -7.67 -5.77
C VAL A 63 7.27 -6.66 -6.81
N PRO A 64 6.49 -6.24 -7.83
CA PRO A 64 6.97 -5.24 -8.78
C PRO A 64 7.26 -3.88 -8.13
N VAL A 65 6.49 -3.50 -7.11
CA VAL A 65 6.70 -2.26 -6.35
C VAL A 65 7.96 -2.35 -5.49
N LEU A 66 8.24 -3.49 -4.87
CA LEU A 66 9.47 -3.69 -4.09
C LEU A 66 10.71 -3.64 -4.98
N LYS A 67 10.69 -4.34 -6.12
CA LYS A 67 11.78 -4.29 -7.10
C LYS A 67 12.02 -2.87 -7.62
N ALA A 68 10.95 -2.17 -7.96
CA ALA A 68 11.03 -0.77 -8.38
C ALA A 68 11.57 0.14 -7.25
N HIS A 69 11.20 -0.12 -5.99
CA HIS A 69 11.67 0.65 -4.84
C HIS A 69 13.16 0.47 -4.57
N HIS A 70 13.69 -0.74 -4.81
CA HIS A 70 15.12 -1.04 -4.63
C HIS A 70 15.96 -0.79 -5.89
N GLU A 71 15.33 -0.49 -7.03
CA GLU A 71 15.98 -0.35 -8.34
C GLU A 71 16.79 -1.61 -8.76
N ASP A 72 16.40 -2.77 -8.25
CA ASP A 72 17.03 -4.06 -8.49
C ASP A 72 16.02 -5.23 -8.36
N ASP A 73 16.51 -6.47 -8.26
CA ASP A 73 15.66 -7.67 -8.11
C ASP A 73 15.22 -7.95 -6.65
N THR A 74 15.57 -7.09 -5.70
CA THR A 74 15.22 -7.22 -4.29
C THR A 74 13.70 -7.11 -4.11
N SER A 75 13.11 -8.10 -3.45
CA SER A 75 11.66 -8.24 -3.29
C SER A 75 11.22 -8.26 -1.82
N PHE A 76 12.00 -7.64 -0.94
CA PHE A 76 11.68 -7.44 0.47
C PHE A 76 12.12 -6.05 0.92
N ALA A 77 11.40 -5.47 1.88
CA ALA A 77 11.79 -4.23 2.54
C ALA A 77 11.86 -4.45 4.05
N LEU A 78 12.84 -3.82 4.71
CA LEU A 78 12.90 -3.75 6.17
C LEU A 78 12.15 -2.51 6.64
N VAL A 79 11.24 -2.68 7.60
CA VAL A 79 10.43 -1.59 8.14
C VAL A 79 10.55 -1.61 9.65
N ASP A 80 11.07 -0.52 10.20
CA ASP A 80 11.07 -0.26 11.64
C ASP A 80 9.71 0.33 12.05
N ILE A 81 9.12 -0.26 13.10
CA ILE A 81 7.77 0.06 13.60
C ILE A 81 7.82 0.37 15.09
#